data_AF-X1AAQ0-F1
#
_entry.id   AF-X1AAQ0-F1
#
_cell.length_a   1.000
_cell.length_b   1.000
_cell.length_c   1.000
_cell.angle_alpha   90.00
_cell.angle_beta   90.00
_cell.angle_gamma   90.00
#
_symmetry.space_group_name_H-M   'P 1'
#
loop_
_entity.id
_entity.type
_entity.pdbx_description
1 polymer ?
#
loop_
_entity_poly.entity_id
_entity_poly.type
_entity_poly.pdbx_seq_one_letter_code
_entity_poly.pdbx_strand_id
1 'polypeptide(L)' 'PVMAAMQQALVKVCPGLDESKVPLVVSSIAGQLVHVIHIKAMFEQTDNAEMPKFDLTEAVDHIVKFSAAGIRAYAEGKME' A
#
# COMPACT_ATOMS: atom_id res chain seq x y z
N PRO A 1 13.76 9.98 -9.19
CA PRO A 1 12.61 10.86 -9.55
C PRO A 1 11.33 10.55 -8.74
N VAL A 2 10.79 9.33 -8.81
CA VAL A 2 9.53 8.96 -8.14
C VAL A 2 9.65 9.01 -6.61
N MET A 3 10.74 8.47 -6.04
CA MET A 3 10.95 8.49 -4.59
C MET A 3 10.99 9.90 -4.00
N ALA A 4 11.68 10.84 -4.67
CA ALA A 4 11.76 12.23 -4.23
C ALA A 4 10.38 12.92 -4.28
N ALA A 5 9.59 12.67 -5.33
CA ALA A 5 8.23 13.20 -5.44
C ALA A 5 7.31 12.62 -4.35
N MET A 6 7.40 11.31 -4.09
CA MET A 6 6.63 10.64 -3.05
C MET A 6 7.01 11.14 -1.66
N GLN A 7 8.29 11.40 -1.40
CA GLN A 7 8.76 11.99 -0.15
C GLN A 7 8.17 13.38 0.07
N GLN A 8 8.31 14.27 -0.90
CA GLN A 8 7.75 15.62 -0.82
C GLN A 8 6.23 15.60 -0.63
N ALA A 9 5.54 14.70 -1.34
CA ALA A 9 4.10 14.55 -1.18
C ALA A 9 3.74 14.04 0.23
N LEU A 10 4.34 12.95 0.69
CA LEU A 10 4.01 12.31 1.97
C LEU A 10 4.26 13.23 3.16
N VAL A 11 5.40 13.93 3.19
CA VAL A 11 5.71 14.90 4.26
C VAL A 11 4.69 16.06 4.26
N LYS A 12 4.23 16.49 3.07
CA LYS A 12 3.22 17.55 2.94
C LYS A 12 1.84 17.12 3.45
N VAL A 13 1.38 15.90 3.15
CA VAL A 13 0.06 15.41 3.60
C VAL A 13 0.07 14.79 5.00
N CYS A 14 1.23 14.36 5.50
CA CYS A 14 1.40 13.78 6.82
C CYS A 14 2.64 14.36 7.52
N PRO A 15 2.55 15.60 8.08
CA PRO A 15 3.70 16.31 8.63
C PRO A 15 4.36 15.65 9.85
N GLY A 16 3.65 14.74 10.54
CA GLY A 16 4.20 13.96 11.65
C GLY A 16 5.02 12.75 11.22
N LEU A 17 5.06 12.44 9.92
CA LEU A 17 5.83 11.32 9.41
C LEU A 17 7.31 11.69 9.35
N ASP A 18 8.13 10.95 10.08
CA ASP A 18 9.60 11.05 9.99
C ASP A 18 10.05 10.77 8.55
N GLU A 19 10.80 11.71 7.96
CA GLU A 19 11.33 11.60 6.60
C GLU A 19 12.18 10.34 6.39
N SER A 20 12.88 9.88 7.45
CA SER A 20 13.70 8.66 7.40
C SER A 20 12.85 7.41 7.13
N LYS A 21 11.55 7.45 7.44
CA LYS A 21 10.59 6.35 7.30
C LYS A 21 9.88 6.33 5.96
N VAL A 22 9.88 7.45 5.23
CA VAL A 22 9.23 7.56 3.92
C VAL A 22 9.65 6.45 2.94
N PRO A 23 10.95 6.09 2.80
CA PRO A 23 11.34 5.02 1.88
C PRO A 23 10.70 3.67 2.21
N LEU A 24 10.52 3.37 3.50
CA LEU A 24 9.87 2.15 3.95
C LEU A 24 8.38 2.17 3.61
N VAL A 25 7.68 3.27 3.90
CA VAL A 25 6.26 3.45 3.56
C VAL A 25 6.01 3.25 2.07
N VAL A 26 6.81 3.90 1.22
CA VAL A 26 6.67 3.79 -0.24
C VAL A 26 6.94 2.36 -0.69
N SER A 27 7.97 1.70 -0.15
CA SER A 27 8.27 0.30 -0.46
C SER A 27 7.16 -0.65 -0.03
N SER A 28 6.53 -0.42 1.12
CA SER A 28 5.39 -1.21 1.60
C SER A 28 4.16 -1.06 0.70
N ILE A 29 3.86 0.15 0.22
CA ILE A 29 2.77 0.36 -0.74
C ILE A 29 3.08 -0.34 -2.07
N ALA A 30 4.30 -0.16 -2.59
CA ALA A 30 4.73 -0.82 -3.83
C ALA A 30 4.67 -2.35 -3.70
N GLY A 31 5.12 -2.90 -2.58
CA GLY A 31 5.05 -4.34 -2.30
C GLY A 31 3.62 -4.87 -2.30
N GLN A 32 2.68 -4.16 -1.69
CA GLN A 32 1.26 -4.55 -1.69
C GLN A 32 0.66 -4.52 -3.10
N LEU A 33 0.97 -3.49 -3.90
CA LEU A 33 0.50 -3.39 -5.29
C LEU A 33 1.07 -4.52 -6.16
N VAL A 34 2.37 -4.79 -6.05
CA VAL A 34 3.03 -5.89 -6.74
C VAL A 34 2.43 -7.23 -6.32
N HIS A 35 2.19 -7.43 -5.03
CA HIS A 35 1.57 -8.65 -4.51
C HIS A 35 0.16 -8.86 -5.08
N VAL A 36 -0.68 -7.83 -5.10
CA VAL A 36 -2.03 -7.90 -5.66
C VAL A 36 -2.06 -8.27 -7.14
N ILE A 37 -1.10 -7.78 -7.94
CA ILE A 37 -0.97 -8.16 -9.35
C ILE A 37 -0.68 -9.67 -9.49
N HIS A 38 0.25 -10.20 -8.69
CA HIS A 38 0.57 -11.63 -8.70
C HIS A 38 -0.60 -12.48 -8.24
N ILE A 39 -1.28 -12.06 -7.17
CA ILE A 39 -2.47 -12.73 -6.66
C ILE A 39 -3.55 -12.81 -7.74
N LYS A 40 -3.87 -11.68 -8.40
CA LYS A 40 -4.81 -11.66 -9.53
C LYS A 40 -4.44 -12.70 -10.60
N ALA A 41 -3.18 -12.71 -11.03
CA ALA A 41 -2.70 -13.63 -12.06
C ALA A 41 -2.80 -15.10 -11.62
N MET A 42 -2.60 -15.41 -10.33
CA MET A 42 -2.78 -16.76 -9.79
C MET A 42 -4.25 -17.20 -9.79
N PHE A 43 -5.15 -16.29 -9.40
CA PHE A 43 -6.60 -16.56 -9.44
C PHE A 43 -7.11 -16.74 -10.87
N GLU A 44 -6.62 -15.97 -11.85
CA GLU A 44 -7.00 -16.11 -13.26
C GLU A 44 -6.51 -17.41 -13.91
N GLN A 45 -5.43 -18.01 -13.39
CA GLN A 45 -4.92 -19.30 -13.86
C GLN A 45 -5.63 -20.51 -13.24
N THR A 46 -6.43 -20.29 -12.20
CA THR A 46 -7.08 -21.37 -11.46
C THR A 46 -8.53 -21.48 -11.90
N ASP A 47 -8.87 -22.53 -12.65
CA ASP A 47 -10.24 -22.81 -13.13
C ASP A 47 -11.12 -23.44 -12.02
N ASN A 48 -10.99 -22.94 -10.79
CA ASN A 48 -11.71 -23.44 -9.62
C ASN A 48 -12.91 -22.52 -9.34
N ALA A 49 -14.11 -23.04 -9.61
CA ALA A 49 -15.38 -22.35 -9.39
C ALA A 49 -15.65 -21.97 -7.91
N GLU A 50 -14.89 -22.52 -6.96
CA GLU A 50 -14.99 -22.20 -5.53
C GLU A 50 -14.11 -21.03 -5.08
N MET A 51 -13.20 -20.54 -5.94
CA MET A 51 -12.34 -19.40 -5.60
C MET A 51 -13.14 -18.08 -5.69
N PRO A 52 -13.05 -17.19 -4.68
CA PRO A 52 -13.67 -15.88 -4.75
C PRO A 52 -13.18 -15.13 -5.99
N LYS A 53 -14.10 -14.47 -6.71
CA LYS A 53 -13.72 -13.61 -7.82
C LYS A 53 -12.86 -12.46 -7.28
N PHE A 54 -11.59 -12.46 -7.65
CA PHE A 54 -10.67 -11.41 -7.23
C PHE A 54 -10.99 -10.10 -7.95
N ASP A 55 -11.41 -9.07 -7.20
CA ASP A 55 -11.62 -7.73 -7.73
C ASP A 55 -10.39 -6.86 -7.44
N LEU A 56 -9.67 -6.52 -8.52
CA LEU A 56 -8.49 -5.66 -8.45
C LEU A 56 -8.82 -4.26 -7.90
N THR A 57 -9.98 -3.72 -8.25
CA THR A 57 -10.40 -2.38 -7.84
C THR A 57 -10.65 -2.35 -6.35
N GLU A 58 -11.36 -3.35 -5.83
CA GLU A 58 -11.62 -3.48 -4.38
C GLU A 58 -10.32 -3.68 -3.60
N ALA A 59 -9.41 -4.51 -4.11
CA ALA A 59 -8.10 -4.73 -3.49
C ALA A 59 -7.25 -3.45 -3.43
N VAL A 60 -7.24 -2.64 -4.51
CA VAL A 60 -6.53 -1.36 -4.53
C VAL A 60 -7.16 -0.35 -3.56
N ASP A 61 -8.48 -0.25 -3.50
CA ASP A 61 -9.18 0.62 -2.54
C ASP A 61 -8.87 0.21 -1.09
N HIS A 62 -8.83 -1.09 -0.81
CA HIS A 62 -8.39 -1.62 0.48
C HIS A 62 -6.95 -1.21 0.80
N ILE A 63 -5.99 -1.39 -0.12
CA ILE A 63 -4.58 -1.01 0.07
C ILE A 63 -4.46 0.48 0.39
N VAL A 64 -5.19 1.34 -0.31
CA VAL A 64 -5.18 2.80 -0.06
C VAL A 64 -5.66 3.11 1.35
N LYS A 65 -6.81 2.55 1.77
CA LYS A 65 -7.37 2.76 3.11
C LYS A 65 -6.45 2.23 4.20
N PHE A 66 -5.95 1.01 4.03
CA PHE A 66 -5.04 0.34 4.96
C PHE A 66 -3.72 1.12 5.12
N SER A 67 -3.10 1.48 3.99
CA SER A 67 -1.85 2.24 4.00
C SER A 67 -2.03 3.63 4.60
N ALA A 68 -3.13 4.33 4.28
CA ALA A 68 -3.40 5.65 4.87
C ALA A 68 -3.60 5.58 6.39
N ALA A 69 -4.27 4.55 6.90
CA ALA A 69 -4.41 4.33 8.34
C ALA A 69 -3.04 4.03 8.99
N GLY A 70 -2.25 3.13 8.40
CA GLY A 70 -0.92 2.78 8.87
C GLY A 70 0.05 3.98 8.90
N ILE A 71 0.07 4.79 7.84
CA ILE A 71 0.90 6.01 7.77
C ILE A 71 0.55 7.00 8.87
N ARG A 72 -0.75 7.24 9.11
CA ARG A 72 -1.19 8.13 10.19
C ARG A 72 -0.78 7.59 11.56
N ALA A 73 -0.98 6.30 11.81
CA ALA A 73 -0.56 5.68 13.07
C ALA A 73 0.97 5.76 13.27
N TYR A 74 1.74 5.59 12.19
CA TYR A 74 3.19 5.68 12.22
C TYR A 74 3.69 7.11 12.50
N ALA A 75 3.01 8.11 11.94
CA ALA A 75 3.29 9.53 12.21
C ALA A 75 2.93 9.96 13.64
N GLU A 76 1.97 9.30 14.28
CA GLU A 76 1.56 9.61 15.65
C GLU A 76 2.41 8.90 16.72
N GLY A 77 3.38 8.07 16.31
CA GLY A 77 4.19 7.27 17.25
C GLY A 77 3.37 6.24 18.04
N LYS A 78 2.15 5.91 17.59
CA LYS A 78 1.21 5.02 18.31
C LYS A 78 1.49 3.52 18.10
N MET A 79 2.68 3.18 17.62
CA MET A 79 3.11 1.79 17.44
C MET A 79 4.43 1.58 18.18
N GLU A 80 4.36 1.72 19.51
CA GLU A 80 5.27 1.13 20.50
C GLU A 80 4.44 0.46 21.60
#